data_AF-A0A952TNG8-F1
#
_entry.id   AF-A0A952TNG8-F1
#
_cell.length_a   1.000
_cell.length_b   1.000
_cell.length_c   1.000
_cell.angle_alpha   90.00
_cell.angle_beta   90.00
_cell.angle_gamma   90.00
#
_symmetry.space_group_name_H-M   'P 1'
#
loop_
_entity.id
_entity.type
_entity.pdbx_description
1 polymer ?
#
loop_
_entity_poly.entity_id
_entity_poly.type
_entity_poly.pdbx_seq_one_letter_code
_entity_poly.pdbx_strand_id
1 'polypeptide(L)'
;MSADSDFLALLTEEHRAFEAAATALWRRAKASGRAEDFEPLRILCDDFLIGYHDEREEREIHPRLRGLPRLREGGPACTLHFDRFMNARPLNRAARVCARQGVAFPDPLWSVDASADIQAGSPLAIPGEDHEATRVLLRAIASQDLPDNAEGFSTRLALFAELIELRIDHHQREDTCFFPMCRSLVDPQTWREIGARDGDWCPPRDLPGVIQAITTLASVGWTRVAE
;
A
#
# COMPACT_ATOMS: atom_id res chain seq x y z
N MET A 1 12.39 21.48 5.88
CA MET A 1 12.66 20.03 5.83
C MET A 1 13.83 19.75 6.74
N SER A 2 13.65 18.84 7.71
CA SER A 2 14.71 18.42 8.65
C SER A 2 15.82 17.69 7.89
N ALA A 3 17.07 17.83 8.33
CA ALA A 3 18.26 17.24 7.69
C ALA A 3 18.34 15.70 7.79
N ASP A 4 17.34 15.05 8.40
CA ASP A 4 17.32 13.62 8.73
C ASP A 4 16.28 12.78 7.98
N SER A 5 15.50 13.37 7.07
CA SER A 5 14.46 12.63 6.35
C SER A 5 15.05 11.82 5.18
N ASP A 6 15.42 10.57 5.42
CA ASP A 6 15.71 9.61 4.35
C ASP A 6 14.42 9.16 3.62
N PHE A 7 14.56 8.68 2.38
CA PHE A 7 13.42 8.25 1.56
C PHE A 7 12.48 7.25 2.27
N LEU A 8 13.05 6.31 3.02
CA LEU A 8 12.28 5.30 3.74
C LEU A 8 11.47 5.92 4.91
N ALA A 9 11.94 7.01 5.51
CA ALA A 9 11.19 7.73 6.53
C ALA A 9 9.98 8.48 5.92
N LEU A 10 10.12 9.00 4.70
CA LEU A 10 9.00 9.61 3.96
C LEU A 10 7.91 8.56 3.68
N LEU A 11 8.28 7.36 3.22
CA LEU A 11 7.34 6.28 2.97
C LEU A 11 6.58 5.87 4.26
N THR A 12 7.25 5.77 5.40
CA THR A 12 6.59 5.51 6.69
C THR A 12 5.63 6.65 7.11
N GLU A 13 5.89 7.90 6.74
CA GLU A 13 4.94 9.00 6.93
C GLU A 13 3.72 8.86 6.01
N GLU A 14 3.95 8.48 4.76
CA GLU A 14 2.90 8.20 3.77
C GLU A 14 2.00 7.03 4.18
N HIS A 15 2.55 5.96 4.77
CA HIS A 15 1.78 4.85 5.34
C HIS A 15 0.74 5.36 6.34
N ARG A 16 1.18 6.13 7.34
CA ARG A 16 0.31 6.68 8.38
C ARG A 16 -0.76 7.61 7.81
N ALA A 17 -0.39 8.43 6.84
CA ALA A 17 -1.31 9.31 6.14
C ALA A 17 -2.39 8.54 5.37
N PHE A 18 -1.99 7.52 4.61
CA PHE A 18 -2.89 6.67 3.86
C PHE A 18 -3.87 5.95 4.79
N GLU A 19 -3.38 5.30 5.85
CA GLU A 19 -4.21 4.51 6.76
C GLU A 19 -5.30 5.37 7.41
N ALA A 20 -4.95 6.58 7.86
CA ALA A 20 -5.88 7.52 8.44
C ALA A 20 -6.94 7.97 7.41
N ALA A 21 -6.50 8.36 6.21
CA ALA A 21 -7.38 8.84 5.15
C ALA A 21 -8.32 7.74 4.64
N ALA A 22 -7.78 6.55 4.32
CA ALA A 22 -8.54 5.42 3.80
C ALA A 22 -9.60 4.95 4.82
N THR A 23 -9.23 4.86 6.10
CA THR A 23 -10.16 4.51 7.18
C THR A 23 -11.30 5.53 7.31
N ALA A 24 -10.98 6.83 7.24
CA ALA A 24 -11.98 7.89 7.33
C ALA A 24 -12.94 7.89 6.14
N LEU A 25 -12.41 7.75 4.92
CA LEU A 25 -13.20 7.69 3.69
C LEU A 25 -14.10 6.46 3.65
N TRP A 26 -13.59 5.28 4.03
CA TRP A 26 -14.38 4.05 4.10
C TRP A 26 -15.53 4.16 5.12
N ARG A 27 -15.27 4.72 6.31
CA ARG A 27 -16.33 4.96 7.31
C ARG A 27 -17.40 5.91 6.80
N ARG A 28 -17.00 6.96 6.09
CA ARG A 28 -17.93 7.92 5.48
C ARG A 28 -18.80 7.25 4.41
N ALA A 29 -18.20 6.51 3.48
CA ALA A 29 -18.94 5.78 2.44
C ALA A 29 -19.91 4.75 3.05
N LYS A 30 -19.45 4.00 4.07
CA LYS A 30 -20.29 3.07 4.82
C LYS A 30 -21.52 3.74 5.45
N ALA A 31 -21.33 4.91 6.07
CA ALA A 31 -22.39 5.62 6.76
C ALA A 31 -23.42 6.24 5.81
N SER A 32 -23.00 6.63 4.60
CA SER A 32 -23.90 7.25 3.63
C SER A 32 -24.79 6.25 2.89
N GLY A 33 -24.29 5.03 2.67
CA GLY A 33 -25.00 4.02 1.89
C GLY A 33 -25.01 4.28 0.38
N ARG A 34 -24.22 5.27 -0.11
CA ARG A 34 -24.24 5.69 -1.51
C ARG A 34 -22.96 5.31 -2.24
N ALA A 35 -23.10 4.76 -3.45
CA ALA A 35 -21.98 4.21 -4.20
C ALA A 35 -20.96 5.29 -4.61
N GLU A 36 -21.41 6.50 -4.92
CA GLU A 36 -20.53 7.61 -5.32
C GLU A 36 -19.59 8.07 -4.20
N ASP A 37 -19.90 7.79 -2.93
CA ASP A 37 -19.03 8.15 -1.81
C ASP A 37 -17.78 7.24 -1.71
N PHE A 38 -17.69 6.17 -2.51
CA PHE A 38 -16.46 5.40 -2.67
C PHE A 38 -15.45 6.04 -3.62
N GLU A 39 -15.85 7.01 -4.44
CA GLU A 39 -14.96 7.59 -5.46
C GLU A 39 -13.69 8.24 -4.87
N PRO A 40 -13.76 9.03 -3.78
CA PRO A 40 -12.54 9.55 -3.15
C PRO A 40 -11.61 8.45 -2.61
N LEU A 41 -12.17 7.33 -2.14
CA LEU A 41 -11.38 6.19 -1.67
C LEU A 41 -10.72 5.46 -2.85
N ARG A 42 -11.44 5.31 -3.95
CA ARG A 42 -10.90 4.76 -5.20
C ARG A 42 -9.71 5.60 -5.68
N ILE A 43 -9.87 6.92 -5.76
CA ILE A 43 -8.80 7.87 -6.15
C ILE A 43 -7.59 7.76 -5.21
N LEU A 44 -7.81 7.71 -3.89
CA LEU A 44 -6.72 7.54 -2.92
C LEU A 44 -5.95 6.22 -3.16
N CYS A 45 -6.63 5.12 -3.43
CA CYS A 45 -5.99 3.84 -3.69
C CYS A 45 -5.30 3.78 -5.07
N ASP A 46 -5.94 4.30 -6.11
CA ASP A 46 -5.43 4.23 -7.48
C ASP A 46 -4.26 5.19 -7.68
N ASP A 47 -4.49 6.46 -7.39
CA ASP A 47 -3.57 7.52 -7.79
C ASP A 47 -2.43 7.70 -6.78
N PHE A 48 -2.74 7.66 -5.47
CA PHE A 48 -1.72 7.85 -4.43
C PHE A 48 -1.04 6.53 -4.04
N LEU A 49 -1.81 5.50 -3.66
CA LEU A 49 -1.21 4.28 -3.17
C LEU A 49 -0.51 3.51 -4.30
N ILE A 50 -1.21 3.20 -5.40
CA ILE A 50 -0.64 2.41 -6.50
C ILE A 50 0.23 3.28 -7.41
N GLY A 51 -0.33 4.39 -7.92
CA GLY A 51 0.30 5.24 -8.94
C GLY A 51 1.39 6.18 -8.44
N TYR A 52 1.67 6.19 -7.14
CA TYR A 52 2.71 7.05 -6.57
C TYR A 52 3.55 6.33 -5.51
N HIS A 53 2.92 5.79 -4.47
CA HIS A 53 3.65 5.17 -3.34
C HIS A 53 4.27 3.82 -3.72
N ASP A 54 3.46 2.82 -4.09
CA ASP A 54 3.94 1.49 -4.51
C ASP A 54 4.90 1.61 -5.71
N GLU A 55 4.62 2.52 -6.64
CA GLU A 55 5.49 2.76 -7.80
C GLU A 55 6.87 3.26 -7.37
N ARG A 56 6.94 4.18 -6.40
CA ARG A 56 8.21 4.69 -5.85
C ARG A 56 9.01 3.57 -5.19
N GLU A 57 8.36 2.68 -4.46
CA GLU A 57 9.03 1.52 -3.86
C GLU A 57 9.58 0.57 -4.90
N GLU A 58 8.74 0.18 -5.87
CA GLU A 58 9.12 -0.76 -6.92
C GLU A 58 10.23 -0.20 -7.82
N ARG A 59 10.26 1.11 -8.06
CA ARG A 59 11.29 1.76 -8.89
C ARG A 59 12.56 2.10 -8.13
N GLU A 60 12.48 2.48 -6.86
CA GLU A 60 13.66 2.97 -6.12
C GLU A 60 14.22 1.94 -5.15
N ILE A 61 13.39 1.15 -4.47
CA ILE A 61 13.86 0.18 -3.46
C ILE A 61 14.25 -1.13 -4.13
N HIS A 62 13.33 -1.74 -4.88
CA HIS A 62 13.51 -3.11 -5.37
C HIS A 62 14.80 -3.30 -6.20
N PRO A 63 15.16 -2.42 -7.16
CA PRO A 63 16.35 -2.61 -7.98
C PRO A 63 17.65 -2.56 -7.18
N ARG A 64 17.67 -1.84 -6.05
CA ARG A 64 18.85 -1.70 -5.18
C ARG A 64 19.04 -2.91 -4.27
N LEU A 65 17.97 -3.64 -3.99
CA LEU A 65 18.01 -4.87 -3.19
C LEU A 65 18.21 -6.11 -4.06
N ARG A 66 17.81 -6.05 -5.33
CA ARG A 66 17.88 -7.18 -6.26
C ARG A 66 19.32 -7.69 -6.38
N GLY A 67 19.50 -8.98 -6.11
CA GLY A 67 20.80 -9.64 -6.17
C GLY A 67 21.67 -9.48 -4.92
N LEU A 68 21.25 -8.73 -3.89
CA LEU A 68 21.96 -8.70 -2.61
C LEU A 68 21.77 -10.04 -1.87
N PRO A 69 22.83 -10.83 -1.62
CA PRO A 69 22.68 -12.16 -1.00
C PRO A 69 22.05 -12.10 0.39
N ARG A 70 22.40 -11.05 1.15
CA ARG A 70 21.92 -10.82 2.51
C ARG A 70 20.43 -10.50 2.61
N LEU A 71 19.76 -10.20 1.49
CA LEU A 71 18.30 -10.02 1.46
C LEU A 71 17.57 -11.28 1.93
N ARG A 72 18.15 -12.46 1.68
CA ARG A 72 17.58 -13.76 2.09
C ARG A 72 17.73 -14.03 3.59
N GLU A 73 18.60 -13.31 4.29
CA GLU A 73 18.80 -13.46 5.75
C GLU A 73 17.61 -12.89 6.53
N GLY A 74 16.90 -11.93 5.93
CA GLY A 74 15.81 -11.21 6.60
C GLY A 74 16.30 -10.33 7.76
N GLY A 75 15.35 -9.63 8.38
CA GLY A 75 15.54 -8.88 9.61
C GLY A 75 14.90 -9.57 10.82
N PRO A 76 15.11 -9.06 12.05
CA PRO A 76 14.67 -9.70 13.29
C PRO A 76 13.16 -9.98 13.37
N ALA A 77 12.33 -9.11 12.77
CA ALA A 77 10.87 -9.28 12.72
C ALA A 77 10.38 -10.07 11.49
N CYS A 78 11.26 -10.36 10.53
CA CYS A 78 10.85 -10.89 9.24
C CYS A 78 10.41 -12.36 9.30
N THR A 79 10.90 -13.15 10.26
CA THR A 79 10.41 -14.54 10.45
C THR A 79 8.92 -14.58 10.80
N LEU A 80 8.48 -13.73 11.74
CA LEU A 80 7.07 -13.63 12.13
C LEU A 80 6.18 -13.23 10.94
N HIS A 81 6.65 -12.26 10.16
CA HIS A 81 5.92 -11.73 9.01
C HIS A 81 5.91 -12.70 7.83
N PHE A 82 6.99 -13.46 7.64
CA PHE A 82 7.06 -14.52 6.66
C PHE A 82 6.06 -15.64 6.97
N ASP A 83 5.99 -16.11 8.23
CA ASP A 83 5.02 -17.12 8.63
C ASP A 83 3.58 -16.63 8.41
N ARG A 84 3.31 -15.35 8.72
CA ARG A 84 2.00 -14.72 8.43
C ARG A 84 1.69 -14.72 6.94
N PHE A 85 2.65 -14.32 6.10
CA PHE A 85 2.52 -14.30 4.65
C PHE A 85 2.26 -15.70 4.07
N MET A 86 3.02 -16.71 4.51
CA MET A 86 2.86 -18.08 4.03
C MET A 86 1.50 -18.68 4.38
N ASN A 87 0.96 -18.37 5.56
CA ASN A 87 -0.35 -18.86 5.99
C ASN A 87 -1.52 -18.06 5.40
N ALA A 88 -1.31 -16.79 5.06
CA ALA A 88 -2.36 -15.88 4.62
C ALA A 88 -1.92 -15.03 3.42
N ARG A 89 -1.47 -15.70 2.35
CA ARG A 89 -1.01 -15.04 1.12
C ARG A 89 -1.98 -13.95 0.63
N PRO A 90 -1.50 -12.74 0.31
CA PRO A 90 -2.33 -11.59 -0.05
C PRO A 90 -3.27 -11.87 -1.23
N LEU A 91 -2.77 -12.50 -2.30
CA LEU A 91 -3.61 -12.86 -3.45
C LEU A 91 -4.67 -13.91 -3.10
N ASN A 92 -4.35 -14.84 -2.20
CA ASN A 92 -5.34 -15.81 -1.71
C ASN A 92 -6.41 -15.13 -0.85
N ARG A 93 -6.06 -14.10 -0.07
CA ARG A 93 -7.03 -13.27 0.66
C ARG A 93 -7.97 -12.54 -0.31
N ALA A 94 -7.39 -11.88 -1.33
CA ALA A 94 -8.14 -11.19 -2.37
C ALA A 94 -9.11 -12.14 -3.11
N ALA A 95 -8.62 -13.31 -3.55
CA ALA A 95 -9.44 -14.32 -4.21
C ALA A 95 -10.60 -14.81 -3.33
N ARG A 96 -10.35 -15.04 -2.04
CA ARG A 96 -11.40 -15.44 -1.09
C ARG A 96 -12.48 -14.38 -0.91
N VAL A 97 -12.12 -13.11 -0.80
CA VAL A 97 -13.14 -12.05 -0.66
C VAL A 97 -13.94 -11.90 -1.95
N CYS A 98 -13.31 -11.92 -3.13
CA CYS A 98 -14.01 -11.89 -4.42
C CYS A 98 -15.00 -13.06 -4.54
N ALA A 99 -14.56 -14.29 -4.25
CA ALA A 99 -15.42 -15.46 -4.28
C ALA A 99 -16.61 -15.37 -3.31
N ARG A 100 -16.39 -14.88 -2.08
CA ARG A 100 -17.46 -14.67 -1.08
C ARG A 100 -18.49 -13.62 -1.54
N GLN A 101 -18.06 -12.62 -2.30
CA GLN A 101 -18.93 -11.59 -2.83
C GLN A 101 -19.50 -11.92 -4.23
N GLY A 102 -19.21 -13.10 -4.77
CA GLY A 102 -19.68 -13.49 -6.11
C GLY A 102 -19.07 -12.67 -7.26
N VAL A 103 -17.91 -12.04 -7.03
CA VAL A 103 -17.22 -11.22 -8.03
C VAL A 103 -16.13 -12.05 -8.70
N ALA A 104 -15.99 -11.94 -10.02
CA ALA A 104 -14.90 -12.54 -10.75
C ALA A 104 -13.56 -12.02 -10.21
N PHE A 105 -12.63 -12.92 -9.91
CA PHE A 105 -11.29 -12.56 -9.47
C PHE A 105 -10.46 -12.16 -10.71
N PRO A 106 -10.01 -10.90 -10.83
CA PRO A 106 -9.18 -10.48 -11.95
C PRO A 106 -7.82 -11.20 -11.92
N ASP A 107 -7.30 -11.53 -13.10
CA ASP A 107 -5.95 -12.08 -13.20
C ASP A 107 -4.91 -11.06 -12.68
N PRO A 108 -3.89 -11.52 -11.92
CA PRO A 108 -2.75 -10.70 -11.54
C PRO A 108 -1.98 -10.21 -12.79
N LEU A 109 -1.62 -8.93 -12.82
CA LEU A 109 -0.89 -8.27 -13.90
C LEU A 109 0.51 -7.88 -13.43
N TRP A 110 1.35 -8.89 -13.21
CA TRP A 110 2.72 -8.68 -12.74
C TRP A 110 3.58 -7.90 -13.74
N SER A 111 4.40 -6.99 -13.22
CA SER A 111 5.49 -6.42 -14.00
C SER A 111 6.53 -7.49 -14.36
N VAL A 112 7.36 -7.22 -15.37
CA VAL A 112 8.46 -8.12 -15.77
C VAL A 112 9.42 -8.34 -14.59
N ASP A 113 9.72 -7.27 -13.87
CA ASP A 113 10.58 -7.28 -12.69
C ASP A 113 9.99 -8.11 -11.55
N ALA A 114 8.71 -7.90 -11.22
CA ALA A 114 8.03 -8.68 -10.19
C ALA A 114 7.96 -10.18 -10.57
N SER A 115 7.71 -10.49 -11.84
CA SER A 115 7.72 -11.86 -12.35
C SER A 115 9.09 -12.53 -12.19
N ALA A 116 10.17 -11.79 -12.45
CA ALA A 116 11.53 -12.28 -12.27
C ALA A 116 11.85 -12.53 -10.79
N ASP A 117 11.42 -11.63 -9.89
CA ASP A 117 11.60 -11.78 -8.45
C ASP A 117 10.85 -13.03 -7.91
N ILE A 118 9.62 -13.29 -8.40
CA ILE A 118 8.85 -14.50 -8.07
C ILE A 118 9.57 -15.77 -8.56
N GLN A 119 10.00 -15.80 -9.83
CA GLN A 119 10.68 -16.96 -10.42
C GLN A 119 12.00 -17.28 -9.71
N ALA A 120 12.72 -16.26 -9.26
CA ALA A 120 13.98 -16.40 -8.53
C ALA A 120 13.80 -16.80 -7.04
N GLY A 121 12.55 -16.88 -6.56
CA GLY A 121 12.25 -17.04 -5.14
C GLY A 121 12.91 -15.93 -4.31
N SER A 122 12.86 -14.70 -4.83
CA SER A 122 13.38 -13.50 -4.17
C SER A 122 12.46 -13.10 -3.03
N PRO A 123 12.99 -12.66 -1.87
CA PRO A 123 12.17 -12.06 -0.82
C PRO A 123 11.36 -10.84 -1.28
N LEU A 124 11.76 -10.16 -2.38
CA LEU A 124 11.00 -9.04 -2.98
C LEU A 124 9.65 -9.47 -3.57
N ALA A 125 9.45 -10.77 -3.81
CA ALA A 125 8.15 -11.29 -4.24
C ALA A 125 7.06 -11.08 -3.16
N ILE A 126 7.44 -10.91 -1.89
CA ILE A 126 6.50 -10.70 -0.78
C ILE A 126 5.83 -9.32 -0.88
N PRO A 127 6.56 -8.18 -0.80
CA PRO A 127 5.93 -6.87 -0.97
C PRO A 127 5.31 -6.71 -2.37
N GLY A 128 5.94 -7.28 -3.41
CA GLY A 128 5.35 -7.30 -4.75
C GLY A 128 3.97 -7.97 -4.80
N GLU A 129 3.76 -9.08 -4.08
CA GLU A 129 2.46 -9.75 -4.01
C GLU A 129 1.42 -8.97 -3.22
N ASP A 130 1.83 -8.24 -2.18
CA ASP A 130 0.94 -7.31 -1.49
C ASP A 130 0.41 -6.23 -2.44
N HIS A 131 1.32 -5.59 -3.19
CA HIS A 131 0.98 -4.56 -4.17
C HIS A 131 0.03 -5.11 -5.23
N GLU A 132 0.34 -6.29 -5.79
CA GLU A 132 -0.52 -6.88 -6.81
C GLU A 132 -1.89 -7.29 -6.27
N ALA A 133 -1.98 -7.80 -5.04
CA ALA A 133 -3.27 -8.09 -4.42
C ALA A 133 -4.13 -6.84 -4.26
N THR A 134 -3.52 -5.70 -3.92
CA THR A 134 -4.21 -4.40 -3.89
C THR A 134 -4.71 -4.00 -5.26
N ARG A 135 -3.87 -4.10 -6.31
CA ARG A 135 -4.27 -3.77 -7.68
C ARG A 135 -5.42 -4.68 -8.16
N VAL A 136 -5.36 -5.97 -7.87
CA VAL A 136 -6.42 -6.94 -8.20
C VAL A 136 -7.74 -6.58 -7.52
N LEU A 137 -7.71 -6.27 -6.22
CA LEU A 137 -8.92 -5.84 -5.49
C LEU A 137 -9.50 -4.56 -6.06
N LEU A 138 -8.65 -3.58 -6.39
CA LEU A 138 -9.12 -2.32 -6.98
C LEU A 138 -9.74 -2.52 -8.36
N ARG A 139 -9.17 -3.40 -9.20
CA ARG A 139 -9.77 -3.80 -10.48
C ARG A 139 -11.11 -4.51 -10.28
N ALA A 140 -11.24 -5.36 -9.26
CA ALA A 140 -12.51 -6.02 -8.94
C ALA A 140 -13.58 -4.99 -8.51
N ILE A 141 -13.20 -4.00 -7.70
CA ILE A 141 -14.05 -2.88 -7.26
C ILE A 141 -14.51 -2.01 -8.44
N ALA A 142 -13.62 -1.78 -9.41
CA ALA A 142 -13.89 -0.98 -10.60
C ALA A 142 -14.60 -1.77 -11.72
N SER A 143 -14.90 -3.05 -11.52
CA SER A 143 -15.54 -3.88 -12.53
C SER A 143 -16.91 -3.33 -12.93
N GLN A 144 -17.18 -3.34 -14.23
CA GLN A 144 -18.48 -2.98 -14.80
C GLN A 144 -19.59 -3.97 -14.41
N ASP A 145 -19.21 -5.17 -13.97
CA ASP A 145 -20.15 -6.20 -13.53
C ASP A 145 -20.76 -5.90 -12.15
N LEU A 146 -20.21 -4.92 -11.41
CA LEU A 146 -20.75 -4.53 -10.11
C LEU A 146 -21.94 -3.57 -10.26
N PRO A 147 -23.16 -3.99 -9.92
CA PRO A 147 -24.34 -3.17 -10.14
C PRO A 147 -24.33 -1.89 -9.29
N ASP A 148 -25.01 -0.85 -9.77
CA ASP A 148 -25.24 0.38 -9.00
C ASP A 148 -26.54 0.25 -8.18
N ASN A 149 -26.50 -0.66 -7.20
CA ASN A 149 -27.61 -0.95 -6.30
C ASN A 149 -27.08 -1.35 -4.90
N ALA A 150 -27.97 -1.72 -3.99
CA ALA A 150 -27.60 -2.09 -2.62
C ALA A 150 -26.63 -3.29 -2.54
N GLU A 151 -26.78 -4.28 -3.41
CA GLU A 151 -25.89 -5.44 -3.47
C GLU A 151 -24.48 -5.04 -3.94
N GLY A 152 -24.39 -4.23 -4.99
CA GLY A 152 -23.12 -3.70 -5.46
C GLY A 152 -22.48 -2.74 -4.46
N PHE A 153 -23.26 -1.97 -3.70
CA PHE A 153 -22.75 -1.17 -2.59
C PHE A 153 -22.15 -2.05 -1.49
N SER A 154 -22.87 -3.07 -1.02
CA SER A 154 -22.37 -4.01 0.00
C SER A 154 -21.11 -4.74 -0.46
N THR A 155 -21.05 -5.11 -1.74
CA THR A 155 -19.87 -5.73 -2.34
C THR A 155 -18.66 -4.80 -2.34
N ARG A 156 -18.82 -3.55 -2.83
CA ARG A 156 -17.75 -2.53 -2.79
C ARG A 156 -17.27 -2.29 -1.36
N LEU A 157 -18.20 -2.21 -0.40
CA LEU A 157 -17.86 -2.03 1.00
C LEU A 157 -16.96 -3.15 1.54
N ALA A 158 -17.27 -4.41 1.23
CA ALA A 158 -16.52 -5.57 1.66
C ALA A 158 -15.13 -5.65 0.98
N LEU A 159 -15.07 -5.37 -0.33
CA LEU A 159 -13.81 -5.39 -1.07
C LEU A 159 -12.86 -4.27 -0.61
N PHE A 160 -13.35 -3.05 -0.40
CA PHE A 160 -12.53 -1.97 0.16
C PHE A 160 -12.09 -2.25 1.59
N ALA A 161 -12.92 -2.90 2.41
CA ALA A 161 -12.51 -3.30 3.75
C ALA A 161 -11.31 -4.25 3.72
N GLU A 162 -11.36 -5.30 2.88
CA GLU A 162 -10.23 -6.22 2.72
C GLU A 162 -9.00 -5.52 2.14
N LEU A 163 -9.16 -4.62 1.16
CA LEU A 163 -8.05 -3.85 0.59
C LEU A 163 -7.34 -3.02 1.65
N ILE A 164 -8.09 -2.28 2.47
CA ILE A 164 -7.54 -1.43 3.53
C ILE A 164 -6.83 -2.27 4.58
N GLU A 165 -7.43 -3.38 5.03
CA GLU A 165 -6.81 -4.29 5.99
C GLU A 165 -5.50 -4.90 5.45
N LEU A 166 -5.50 -5.31 4.17
CA LEU A 166 -4.30 -5.85 3.51
C LEU A 166 -3.18 -4.82 3.49
N ARG A 167 -3.49 -3.55 3.18
CA ARG A 167 -2.49 -2.47 3.15
C ARG A 167 -1.96 -2.08 4.52
N ILE A 168 -2.82 -1.97 5.53
CA ILE A 168 -2.37 -1.74 6.91
C ILE A 168 -1.41 -2.86 7.34
N ASP A 169 -1.78 -4.12 7.07
CA ASP A 169 -0.93 -5.26 7.38
C ASP A 169 0.42 -5.21 6.64
N HIS A 170 0.41 -4.79 5.38
CA HIS A 170 1.59 -4.65 4.55
C HIS A 170 2.51 -3.51 5.01
N HIS A 171 2.00 -2.29 5.21
CA HIS A 171 2.78 -1.17 5.74
C HIS A 171 3.39 -1.50 7.12
N GLN A 172 2.65 -2.22 7.98
CA GLN A 172 3.20 -2.69 9.25
C GLN A 172 4.41 -3.62 9.05
N ARG A 173 4.36 -4.54 8.09
CA ARG A 173 5.51 -5.40 7.75
C ARG A 173 6.68 -4.59 7.23
N GLU A 174 6.40 -3.55 6.47
CA GLU A 174 7.44 -2.73 5.90
C GLU A 174 8.15 -1.89 6.94
N ASP A 175 7.39 -1.14 7.73
CA ASP A 175 7.90 -0.28 8.78
C ASP A 175 8.69 -1.05 9.84
N THR A 176 8.26 -2.28 10.16
CA THR A 176 8.87 -3.07 11.26
C THR A 176 9.92 -4.09 10.82
N CYS A 177 9.99 -4.43 9.53
CA CYS A 177 10.91 -5.44 9.00
C CYS A 177 11.57 -5.00 7.70
N PHE A 178 10.81 -4.69 6.65
CA PHE A 178 11.38 -4.44 5.32
C PHE A 178 12.28 -3.20 5.31
N PHE A 179 11.80 -2.04 5.74
CA PHE A 179 12.59 -0.81 5.73
C PHE A 179 13.79 -0.84 6.70
N PRO A 180 13.69 -1.38 7.93
CA PRO A 180 14.87 -1.62 8.76
C PRO A 180 15.91 -2.51 8.06
N MET A 181 15.46 -3.55 7.35
CA MET A 181 16.36 -4.38 6.56
C MET A 181 16.99 -3.59 5.39
N CYS A 182 16.23 -2.79 4.65
CA CYS A 182 16.74 -1.91 3.59
C CYS A 182 17.87 -1.00 4.11
N ARG A 183 17.68 -0.39 5.29
CA ARG A 183 18.71 0.44 5.95
C ARG A 183 19.96 -0.33 6.35
N SER A 184 19.85 -1.63 6.62
CA SER A 184 21.00 -2.49 6.96
C SER A 184 21.77 -3.01 5.74
N LEU A 185 21.14 -2.97 4.56
CA LEU A 185 21.66 -3.56 3.31
C LEU A 185 22.20 -2.52 2.33
N VAL A 186 21.68 -1.29 2.38
CA VAL A 186 22.02 -0.22 1.43
C VAL A 186 22.53 0.99 2.20
N ASP A 187 23.53 1.67 1.64
CA ASP A 187 24.18 2.80 2.27
C ASP A 187 23.19 3.96 2.57
N PRO A 188 23.21 4.56 3.77
CA PRO A 188 22.29 5.63 4.14
C PRO A 188 22.31 6.85 3.20
N GLN A 189 23.45 7.15 2.57
CA GLN A 189 23.54 8.24 1.61
C GLN A 189 22.64 8.00 0.40
N THR A 190 22.49 6.75 -0.03
CA THR A 190 21.62 6.39 -1.16
C THR A 190 20.18 6.75 -0.86
N TRP A 191 19.68 6.46 0.34
CA TRP A 191 18.30 6.80 0.74
C TRP A 191 18.07 8.31 0.87
N ARG A 192 19.08 9.06 1.31
CA ARG A 192 19.01 10.53 1.34
C ARG A 192 18.99 11.13 -0.06
N GLU A 193 19.76 10.58 -0.99
CA GLU A 193 19.78 11.05 -2.38
C GLU A 193 18.47 10.79 -3.12
N ILE A 194 17.83 9.65 -2.86
CA ILE A 194 16.48 9.38 -3.39
C ILE A 194 15.48 10.37 -2.78
N GLY A 195 15.48 10.54 -1.46
CA GLY A 195 14.58 11.48 -0.79
C GLY A 195 14.79 12.94 -1.22
N ALA A 196 16.01 13.33 -1.57
CA ALA A 196 16.30 14.67 -2.10
C ALA A 196 15.75 14.90 -3.51
N ARG A 197 15.61 13.84 -4.31
CA ARG A 197 14.97 13.87 -5.64
C ARG A 197 13.46 13.66 -5.57
N ASP A 198 12.90 13.50 -4.37
CA ASP A 198 11.48 13.18 -4.23
C ASP A 198 10.55 14.26 -4.80
N GLY A 199 11.02 15.52 -4.85
CA GLY A 199 10.30 16.60 -5.54
C GLY A 199 10.11 16.39 -7.06
N ASP A 200 10.82 15.45 -7.68
CA ASP A 200 10.63 15.04 -9.08
C ASP A 200 9.40 14.13 -9.24
N TRP A 201 8.95 13.50 -8.15
CA TRP A 201 7.69 12.77 -8.08
C TRP A 201 6.56 13.74 -7.73
N CYS A 202 5.75 14.10 -8.72
CA CYS A 202 4.53 14.86 -8.44
C CYS A 202 3.45 13.91 -7.92
N PRO A 203 2.95 14.07 -6.68
CA PRO A 203 1.69 13.44 -6.33
C PRO A 203 0.58 13.93 -7.30
N PRO A 204 -0.39 13.08 -7.65
CA PRO A 204 -1.42 13.39 -8.64
C PRO A 204 -2.12 14.74 -8.41
N ARG A 205 -2.38 15.48 -9.50
CA ARG A 205 -2.78 16.92 -9.46
C ARG A 205 -4.17 17.22 -8.86
N ASP A 206 -5.03 16.21 -8.69
CA ASP A 206 -6.39 16.36 -8.14
C ASP A 206 -6.55 15.85 -6.69
N LEU A 207 -5.43 15.76 -5.97
CA LEU A 207 -5.38 15.52 -4.53
C LEU A 207 -5.70 16.72 -3.59
N PRO A 208 -6.15 17.95 -3.96
CA PRO A 208 -6.29 19.04 -2.98
C PRO A 208 -7.17 18.71 -1.76
N GLY A 209 -8.27 17.97 -1.92
CA GLY A 209 -9.11 17.59 -0.76
C GLY A 209 -8.51 16.48 0.11
N VAL A 210 -7.76 15.56 -0.48
CA VAL A 210 -7.20 14.36 0.18
C VAL A 210 -5.81 14.67 0.76
N ILE A 211 -4.95 15.38 0.02
CA ILE A 211 -3.72 15.97 0.56
C ILE A 211 -4.06 16.99 1.63
N GLN A 212 -5.09 17.84 1.50
CA GLN A 212 -5.44 18.76 2.60
C GLN A 212 -5.93 18.00 3.84
N ALA A 213 -6.58 16.84 3.71
CA ALA A 213 -6.87 15.98 4.86
C ALA A 213 -5.60 15.32 5.45
N ILE A 214 -4.68 14.85 4.59
CA ILE A 214 -3.39 14.25 4.96
C ILE A 214 -2.44 15.28 5.63
N THR A 215 -2.29 16.48 5.07
CA THR A 215 -1.48 17.59 5.61
C THR A 215 -2.14 18.26 6.81
N THR A 216 -3.48 18.29 6.91
CA THR A 216 -4.15 18.77 8.13
C THR A 216 -3.95 17.79 9.29
N LEU A 217 -3.92 16.47 9.05
CA LEU A 217 -3.60 15.49 10.09
C LEU A 217 -2.11 15.51 10.50
N ALA A 218 -1.20 15.77 9.57
CA ALA A 218 0.24 15.91 9.84
C ALA A 218 0.63 17.23 10.53
N SER A 219 -0.08 18.33 10.26
CA SER A 219 0.14 19.63 10.91
C SER A 219 -0.52 19.76 12.28
N VAL A 220 -1.40 18.83 12.65
CA VAL A 220 -1.96 18.66 14.01
C VAL A 220 -1.12 17.64 14.80
N GLY A 221 0.18 17.56 14.50
CA GLY A 221 1.15 17.02 15.43
C GLY A 221 1.09 17.79 16.74
N TRP A 222 0.59 17.12 17.78
CA TRP A 222 0.96 17.37 19.17
C TRP A 222 0.59 18.74 19.75
N THR A 223 -0.71 18.94 19.97
CA THR A 223 -1.17 19.76 21.09
C THR A 223 -2.18 18.97 21.92
N ARG A 224 -1.65 18.33 22.97
CA ARG A 224 -2.31 17.88 24.21
C ARG A 224 -3.59 17.04 24.08
N VAL A 225 -3.45 15.76 24.41
CA VAL A 225 -4.41 15.10 25.32
C VAL A 225 -3.55 14.39 26.38
N ALA A 226 -2.90 15.16 27.25
CA ALA A 226 -3.19 15.04 28.66
C ALA A 226 -4.67 15.31 28.99
N GLU A 227 -5.38 14.24 29.36
CA GLU A 227 -6.26 14.15 30.53
C GLU A 227 -6.35 12.69 30.97
#